data_AF-A0A369UGV3-F1
#
_entry.id   AF-A0A369UGV3-F1
#
_cell.length_a   1.000
_cell.length_b   1.000
_cell.length_c   1.000
_cell.angle_alpha   90.00
_cell.angle_beta   90.00
_cell.angle_gamma   90.00
#
_symmetry.space_group_name_H-M   'P 1'
#
loop_
_entity.id
_entity.type
_entity.pdbx_description
1 polymer ?
#
loop_
_entity_poly.entity_id
_entity_poly.type
_entity_poly.pdbx_seq_one_letter_code
_entity_poly.pdbx_strand_id
1 'polypeptide(L)'
;MLFPTDPDKRPDLWSAFAGKVAAGSISFVIHSGERLSEKDRQAPIVEGVDDIVNSFRSADVVRFGSSRGSAIGPFLAFDLEAGGARLVEYAFDSGIQAPSDEAMQEALQSVAINLFFERKEISCIFLRIALPKWDAVEWEASAQGGVTVLRRKVPKL
;
A
#
# COMPACT_ATOMS: atom_id res chain seq x y z
N MET A 1 -12.94 -8.56 -8.46
CA MET A 1 -11.49 -8.27 -8.52
C MET A 1 -11.34 -6.76 -8.31
N LEU A 2 -10.57 -6.36 -7.30
CA LEU A 2 -10.24 -4.94 -7.09
C LEU A 2 -9.07 -4.59 -7.99
N PHE A 3 -9.18 -3.50 -8.74
CA PHE A 3 -8.11 -3.02 -9.60
C PHE A 3 -7.40 -1.88 -8.89
N PRO A 4 -6.07 -1.96 -8.69
CA PRO A 4 -5.30 -0.82 -8.21
C PRO A 4 -5.47 0.35 -9.16
N THR A 5 -6.01 1.44 -8.65
CA THR A 5 -6.39 2.61 -9.42
C THR A 5 -5.65 3.82 -8.89
N ASP A 6 -5.16 4.65 -9.80
CA ASP A 6 -4.59 5.96 -9.50
C ASP A 6 -5.73 6.93 -9.12
N PRO A 7 -5.81 7.39 -7.86
CA PRO A 7 -6.90 8.27 -7.43
C PRO A 7 -6.81 9.69 -8.01
N ASP A 8 -5.67 10.10 -8.59
CA ASP A 8 -5.58 11.40 -9.27
C ASP A 8 -6.21 11.37 -10.66
N LYS A 9 -6.29 10.18 -11.28
CA LYS A 9 -7.05 9.96 -12.52
C LYS A 9 -8.55 9.80 -12.25
N ARG A 10 -8.94 9.59 -11.00
CA ARG A 10 -10.33 9.41 -10.54
C ARG A 10 -10.58 10.08 -9.19
N PRO A 11 -10.78 11.42 -9.18
CA PRO A 11 -10.84 12.21 -7.95
C PRO A 11 -11.97 11.83 -6.96
N ASP A 12 -13.01 11.16 -7.45
CA ASP A 12 -14.09 10.59 -6.63
C ASP A 12 -13.56 9.58 -5.61
N LEU A 13 -12.47 8.89 -5.94
CA LEU A 13 -11.82 7.93 -5.04
C LEU A 13 -11.21 8.61 -3.80
N TRP A 14 -10.68 9.83 -3.94
CA TRP A 14 -10.18 10.60 -2.81
C TRP A 14 -11.31 10.98 -1.84
N SER A 15 -12.44 11.42 -2.38
CA SER A 15 -13.62 11.77 -1.58
C SER A 15 -14.19 10.54 -0.86
N ALA A 16 -14.24 9.40 -1.54
CA ALA A 16 -14.67 8.13 -0.96
C ALA A 16 -13.72 7.66 0.15
N PHE A 17 -12.40 7.77 -0.06
CA PHE A 17 -11.40 7.43 0.95
C PHE A 17 -11.51 8.33 2.18
N ALA A 18 -11.60 9.66 2.00
CA ALA A 18 -11.80 10.61 3.09
C ALA A 18 -13.07 10.31 3.91
N GLY A 19 -14.18 9.99 3.24
CA GLY A 19 -15.42 9.59 3.91
C GLY A 19 -15.27 8.31 4.73
N LYS A 20 -14.47 7.34 4.26
CA LYS A 20 -14.19 6.11 5.00
C LYS A 20 -13.32 6.36 6.24
N VAL A 21 -12.32 7.23 6.12
CA VAL A 21 -11.47 7.66 7.24
C VAL A 21 -12.34 8.36 8.30
N ALA A 22 -13.19 9.31 7.88
CA ALA A 22 -14.10 10.03 8.77
C ALA A 22 -15.08 9.10 9.50
N ALA A 23 -15.49 8.00 8.85
CA ALA A 23 -16.39 7.00 9.43
C ALA A 23 -15.67 5.99 10.35
N GLY A 24 -14.34 6.06 10.51
CA GLY A 24 -13.56 5.09 11.30
C GLY A 24 -13.53 3.69 10.68
N SER A 25 -13.80 3.58 9.38
CA SER A 25 -13.85 2.30 8.65
C SER A 25 -12.50 1.89 8.05
N ILE A 26 -11.47 2.70 8.25
CA ILE A 26 -10.11 2.45 7.78
C ILE A 26 -9.23 2.02 8.94
N SER A 27 -8.46 0.95 8.72
CA SER A 27 -7.39 0.53 9.62
C SER A 27 -6.05 0.63 8.90
N PHE A 28 -5.06 1.16 9.60
CA PHE A 28 -3.70 1.37 9.10
C PHE A 28 -2.78 0.26 9.57
N VAL A 29 -1.97 -0.26 8.66
CA VAL A 29 -0.92 -1.24 8.97
C VAL A 29 0.44 -0.58 8.93
N ILE A 30 0.64 0.33 7.99
CA ILE A 30 1.87 1.14 7.85
C ILE A 30 1.46 2.59 7.75
N HIS A 31 2.15 3.43 8.50
CA HIS A 31 2.03 4.88 8.46
C HIS A 31 3.41 5.51 8.55
N SER A 32 3.71 6.52 7.72
CA SER A 32 5.04 7.12 7.63
C SER A 32 6.19 6.10 7.45
N GLY A 33 5.91 4.99 6.78
CA GLY A 33 6.86 3.90 6.51
C GLY A 33 7.08 2.90 7.65
N GLU A 34 6.44 3.07 8.80
CA GLU A 34 6.62 2.20 9.98
C GLU A 34 5.38 1.33 10.25
N ARG A 35 5.58 0.08 10.74
CA ARG A 35 4.45 -0.81 11.08
C ARG A 35 3.74 -0.33 12.33
N LEU A 36 2.43 -0.15 12.25
CA LEU A 36 1.62 0.12 13.42
C LEU A 36 1.35 -1.15 14.24
N SER A 37 1.41 -1.00 15.57
CA SER A 37 0.98 -2.05 16.49
C SER A 37 -0.52 -2.30 16.34
N GLU A 38 -1.01 -3.49 16.68
CA GLU A 38 -2.45 -3.83 16.55
C GLU A 38 -3.38 -2.82 17.24
N LYS A 39 -2.94 -2.27 18.39
CA LYS A 39 -3.69 -1.28 19.16
C LYS A 39 -3.77 0.07 18.46
N ASP A 40 -2.78 0.38 17.62
CA ASP A 40 -2.65 1.66 16.94
C ASP A 40 -3.25 1.64 15.52
N ARG A 41 -3.62 0.46 15.00
CA ARG A 41 -4.16 0.32 13.63
C ARG A 41 -5.48 1.04 13.42
N GLN A 42 -6.31 1.10 14.45
CA GLN A 42 -7.57 1.87 14.44
C GLN A 42 -7.37 3.31 14.93
N ALA A 43 -6.18 3.63 15.48
CA ALA A 43 -5.91 4.84 16.23
C ALA A 43 -5.20 5.98 15.47
N PRO A 44 -5.02 6.02 14.13
CA PRO A 44 -4.56 7.27 13.51
C PRO A 44 -5.63 8.37 13.57
N ILE A 45 -6.76 8.16 14.26
CA ILE A 45 -7.79 9.14 14.61
C ILE A 45 -7.23 10.32 15.46
N VAL A 46 -5.98 10.27 15.94
CA VAL A 46 -5.32 11.46 16.50
C VAL A 46 -4.99 12.49 15.41
N GLU A 47 -4.73 12.02 14.19
CA GLU A 47 -4.54 12.81 12.99
C GLU A 47 -5.91 13.02 12.33
N GLY A 48 -6.22 14.26 11.95
CA GLY A 48 -7.50 14.56 11.32
C GLY A 48 -7.67 13.80 10.00
N VAL A 49 -8.90 13.74 9.48
CA VAL A 49 -9.18 13.17 8.15
C VAL A 49 -8.27 13.81 7.08
N ASP A 50 -8.04 15.11 7.20
CA ASP A 50 -7.17 15.85 6.27
C ASP A 50 -5.71 15.46 6.39
N ASP A 51 -5.19 15.21 7.60
CA ASP A 51 -3.80 14.79 7.82
C ASP A 51 -3.54 13.43 7.16
N ILE A 52 -4.47 12.50 7.35
CA ILE A 52 -4.44 11.18 6.72
C ILE A 52 -4.53 11.29 5.19
N VAL A 53 -5.44 12.10 4.67
CA VAL A 53 -5.55 12.27 3.21
C VAL A 53 -4.28 12.91 2.66
N ASN A 54 -3.70 13.87 3.39
CA ASN A 54 -2.47 14.56 3.01
C ASN A 54 -1.25 13.63 3.06
N SER A 55 -1.17 12.68 4.01
CA SER A 55 -0.07 11.71 4.05
C SER A 55 -0.05 10.87 2.77
N PHE A 56 -1.20 10.34 2.35
CA PHE A 56 -1.32 9.65 1.06
C PHE A 56 -0.99 10.56 -0.13
N ARG A 57 -1.53 11.79 -0.16
CA ARG A 57 -1.29 12.73 -1.26
C ARG A 57 0.15 13.21 -1.40
N SER A 58 0.92 13.18 -0.31
CA SER A 58 2.32 13.60 -0.32
C SER A 58 3.26 12.58 -0.96
N ALA A 59 2.82 11.33 -1.13
CA ALA A 59 3.61 10.27 -1.74
C ALA A 59 3.68 10.42 -3.27
N ASP A 60 4.78 9.95 -3.86
CA ASP A 60 4.98 10.00 -5.32
C ASP A 60 4.01 9.11 -6.10
N VAL A 61 3.57 8.00 -5.50
CA VAL A 61 2.62 7.08 -6.11
C VAL A 61 1.58 6.59 -5.12
N VAL A 62 0.30 6.74 -5.48
CA VAL A 62 -0.83 6.26 -4.69
C VAL A 62 -1.67 5.27 -5.48
N ARG A 63 -2.04 4.14 -4.88
CA ARG A 63 -2.90 3.14 -5.50
C ARG A 63 -4.00 2.72 -4.55
N PHE A 64 -5.24 2.95 -4.97
CA PHE A 64 -6.44 2.51 -4.25
C PHE A 64 -7.07 1.34 -4.98
N GLY A 65 -7.41 0.29 -4.23
CA GLY A 65 -8.38 -0.67 -4.73
C GLY A 65 -9.68 0.08 -5.05
N SER A 66 -10.30 -0.26 -6.17
CA SER A 66 -11.60 0.33 -6.50
C SER A 66 -12.53 -0.68 -7.14
N SER A 67 -13.83 -0.46 -6.94
CA SER A 67 -14.90 -1.22 -7.58
C SER A 67 -16.10 -0.31 -7.80
N ARG A 68 -16.67 -0.35 -9.02
CA ARG A 68 -17.91 0.39 -9.39
C ARG A 68 -17.94 1.85 -8.94
N GLY A 69 -16.83 2.58 -9.06
CA GLY A 69 -16.78 3.99 -8.66
C GLY A 69 -16.32 4.22 -7.21
N SER A 70 -16.36 3.23 -6.33
CA SER A 70 -15.99 3.40 -4.92
C SER A 70 -14.55 2.97 -4.65
N ALA A 71 -13.87 3.67 -3.74
CA ALA A 71 -12.59 3.27 -3.20
C ALA A 71 -12.81 2.13 -2.19
N ILE A 72 -12.17 0.99 -2.39
CA ILE A 72 -12.28 -0.20 -1.53
C ILE A 72 -10.86 -0.68 -1.27
N GLY A 73 -10.47 -0.80 0.00
CA GLY A 73 -9.11 -1.19 0.38
C GLY A 73 -8.64 -2.45 -0.38
N PRO A 74 -7.34 -2.56 -0.71
CA PRO A 74 -6.22 -1.87 -0.07
C PRO A 74 -5.98 -0.44 -0.57
N PHE A 75 -5.46 0.42 0.31
CA PHE A 75 -4.98 1.77 0.01
C PHE A 75 -3.48 1.81 0.27
N LEU A 76 -2.69 2.10 -0.75
CA LEU A 76 -1.23 2.03 -0.69
C LEU A 76 -0.62 3.33 -1.22
N ALA A 77 0.42 3.83 -0.55
CA ALA A 77 1.20 4.98 -0.99
C ALA A 77 2.70 4.70 -0.94
N PHE A 78 3.44 5.18 -1.93
CA PHE A 78 4.87 4.92 -2.11
C PHE A 78 5.63 6.20 -2.43
N ASP A 79 6.80 6.34 -1.82
CA ASP A 79 7.82 7.30 -2.25
C ASP A 79 8.75 6.62 -3.24
N LEU A 80 9.13 7.33 -4.30
CA LEU A 80 10.15 6.88 -5.24
C LEU A 80 11.53 7.18 -4.68
N GLU A 81 12.38 6.16 -4.63
CA GLU A 81 13.77 6.26 -4.26
C GLU A 81 14.64 5.74 -5.41
N ALA A 82 15.95 5.98 -5.36
CA ALA A 82 16.86 5.60 -6.44
C ALA A 82 16.76 4.08 -6.76
N GLY A 83 16.07 3.75 -7.86
CA GLY A 83 15.89 2.38 -8.35
C GLY A 83 14.78 1.56 -7.67
N GLY A 84 13.94 2.16 -6.83
CA GLY A 84 12.87 1.45 -6.14
C GLY A 84 11.73 2.33 -5.61
N ALA A 85 10.72 1.68 -5.03
CA ALA A 85 9.56 2.35 -4.41
C ALA A 85 9.45 1.94 -2.94
N ARG A 86 9.50 2.91 -2.03
CA ARG A 86 9.34 2.66 -0.58
C ARG A 86 7.88 2.81 -0.20
N LEU A 87 7.29 1.77 0.37
CA LEU A 87 5.93 1.86 0.90
C LEU A 87 5.91 2.74 2.16
N VAL A 88 5.10 3.79 2.14
CA VAL A 88 4.97 4.75 3.24
C VAL A 88 3.61 4.72 3.93
N GLU A 89 2.55 4.39 3.19
CA GLU A 89 1.22 4.20 3.78
C GLU A 89 0.63 2.88 3.29
N TYR A 90 0.05 2.11 4.22
CA TYR A 90 -0.80 0.97 3.89
C TYR A 90 -1.98 0.91 4.83
N ALA A 91 -3.17 1.05 4.26
CA ALA A 91 -4.43 0.95 4.97
C ALA A 91 -5.43 0.04 4.24
N PHE A 92 -6.43 -0.44 4.96
CA PHE A 92 -7.48 -1.30 4.43
C PHE A 92 -8.84 -0.94 5.05
N ASP A 93 -9.90 -1.41 4.42
CA ASP A 93 -11.25 -1.29 4.94
C ASP A 93 -11.49 -2.37 6.00
N SER A 94 -11.58 -1.94 7.26
CA SER A 94 -11.67 -2.84 8.42
C SER A 94 -12.99 -3.61 8.50
N GLY A 95 -14.04 -3.12 7.81
CA GLY A 95 -15.32 -3.81 7.69
C GLY A 95 -15.34 -4.89 6.61
N ILE A 96 -14.33 -4.93 5.74
CA ILE A 96 -14.28 -5.86 4.59
C ILE A 96 -13.22 -6.93 4.79
N GLN A 97 -12.04 -6.57 5.28
CA GLN A 97 -10.90 -7.49 5.40
C GLN A 97 -10.16 -7.26 6.72
N ALA A 98 -9.70 -8.34 7.34
CA ALA A 98 -8.82 -8.27 8.50
C ALA A 98 -7.36 -8.08 8.04
N PRO A 99 -6.51 -7.40 8.84
CA PRO A 99 -5.09 -7.29 8.51
C PRO A 99 -4.43 -8.66 8.64
N SER A 100 -3.91 -9.20 7.53
CA SER A 100 -3.05 -10.38 7.53
C SER A 100 -1.84 -10.15 6.64
N ASP A 101 -0.75 -10.88 6.93
CA ASP A 101 0.45 -10.82 6.09
C ASP A 101 0.14 -11.33 4.66
N GLU A 102 -0.76 -12.31 4.51
CA GLU A 102 -1.23 -12.81 3.20
C GLU A 102 -1.96 -11.73 2.40
N ALA A 103 -2.93 -11.04 3.00
CA ALA A 103 -3.66 -9.94 2.36
C ALA A 103 -2.71 -8.82 1.92
N MET A 104 -1.71 -8.51 2.74
CA MET A 104 -0.68 -7.54 2.40
C MET A 104 0.19 -8.01 1.23
N GLN A 105 0.59 -9.29 1.21
CA GLN A 105 1.35 -9.86 0.09
C GLN A 105 0.57 -9.79 -1.22
N GLU A 106 -0.72 -10.16 -1.22
CA GLU A 106 -1.58 -10.09 -2.40
C GLU A 106 -1.74 -8.64 -2.91
N ALA A 107 -2.01 -7.71 -2.00
CA ALA A 107 -2.13 -6.29 -2.33
C ALA A 107 -0.84 -5.73 -2.94
N LEU A 108 0.31 -6.07 -2.34
CA LEU A 108 1.62 -5.66 -2.83
C LEU A 108 1.94 -6.27 -4.20
N GLN A 109 1.63 -7.54 -4.43
CA GLN A 109 1.82 -8.16 -5.74
C GLN A 109 1.01 -7.44 -6.83
N SER A 110 -0.26 -7.15 -6.53
CA SER A 110 -1.16 -6.47 -7.47
C SER A 110 -0.66 -5.06 -7.83
N VAL A 111 -0.19 -4.31 -6.83
CA VAL A 111 0.34 -2.96 -7.06
C VAL A 111 1.72 -2.98 -7.71
N ALA A 112 2.59 -3.89 -7.27
CA ALA A 112 3.94 -4.06 -7.82
C ALA A 112 3.89 -4.23 -9.33
N ILE A 113 3.08 -5.17 -9.82
CA ILE A 113 2.94 -5.43 -11.26
C ILE A 113 2.66 -4.12 -12.01
N ASN A 114 1.66 -3.35 -11.56
CA ASN A 114 1.30 -2.08 -12.18
C ASN A 114 2.45 -1.04 -12.10
N LEU A 115 3.07 -0.87 -10.93
CA LEU A 115 4.18 0.07 -10.74
C LEU A 115 5.34 -0.21 -11.69
N PHE A 116 5.76 -1.46 -11.83
CA PHE A 116 6.89 -1.83 -12.68
C PHE A 116 6.60 -1.71 -14.18
N PHE A 117 5.34 -1.90 -14.59
CA PHE A 117 4.94 -1.64 -15.96
C PHE A 117 4.91 -0.13 -16.26
N GLU A 118 4.45 0.69 -15.32
CA GLU A 118 4.31 2.15 -15.51
C GLU A 118 5.63 2.92 -15.33
N ARG A 119 6.56 2.38 -14.54
CA ARG A 119 7.84 3.02 -14.16
C ARG A 119 9.00 2.04 -14.34
N LYS A 120 9.65 2.10 -15.50
CA LYS A 120 10.71 1.16 -15.92
C LYS A 120 11.98 1.24 -15.06
N GLU A 121 12.16 2.35 -14.37
CA GLU A 121 13.28 2.66 -13.48
C GLU A 121 13.17 1.98 -12.10
N ILE A 122 11.96 1.55 -11.72
CA ILE A 122 11.75 0.85 -10.46
C ILE A 122 12.16 -0.62 -10.68
N SER A 123 13.04 -1.12 -9.83
CA SER A 123 13.48 -2.53 -9.86
C SER A 123 13.11 -3.30 -8.60
N CYS A 124 12.70 -2.59 -7.55
CA CYS A 124 12.34 -3.17 -6.26
C CYS A 124 11.33 -2.33 -5.47
N ILE A 125 10.69 -2.96 -4.49
CA ILE A 125 9.86 -2.30 -3.48
C ILE A 125 10.53 -2.48 -2.11
N PHE A 126 10.63 -1.40 -1.34
CA PHE A 126 11.16 -1.39 0.01
C PHE A 126 10.01 -1.35 1.03
N LEU A 127 10.07 -2.26 2.00
CA LEU A 127 9.12 -2.39 3.10
C LEU A 127 9.91 -2.42 4.40
N ARG A 128 9.75 -1.46 5.31
CA ARG A 128 10.43 -1.48 6.62
C ARG A 128 9.74 -2.40 7.63
N ILE A 129 9.20 -3.50 7.15
CA ILE A 129 8.52 -4.49 7.97
C ILE A 129 9.00 -5.88 7.55
N ALA A 130 9.12 -6.79 8.51
CA ALA A 130 9.35 -8.19 8.19
C ALA A 130 8.05 -8.80 7.65
N LEU A 131 8.12 -9.37 6.44
CA LEU A 131 7.08 -10.25 5.91
C LEU A 131 7.56 -11.70 5.98
N PRO A 132 7.21 -12.46 7.03
CA PRO A 132 7.57 -13.87 7.11
C PRO A 132 6.84 -14.65 6.01
N LYS A 133 7.59 -15.47 5.28
CA LYS A 133 7.08 -16.37 4.22
C LYS A 133 6.42 -15.62 3.06
N TRP A 134 7.24 -14.93 2.28
CA TRP A 134 6.84 -14.39 0.99
C TRP A 134 6.61 -15.53 -0.02
N ASP A 135 5.38 -15.68 -0.51
CA ASP A 135 4.99 -16.79 -1.40
C ASP A 135 4.45 -16.29 -2.75
N ALA A 136 5.11 -15.30 -3.33
CA ALA A 136 4.78 -14.84 -4.68
C ALA A 136 5.72 -15.46 -5.72
N VAL A 137 5.15 -16.15 -6.70
CA VAL A 137 5.92 -16.89 -7.73
C VAL A 137 6.88 -15.98 -8.51
N GLU A 138 6.48 -14.76 -8.85
CA GLU A 138 7.26 -13.83 -9.68
C GLU A 138 8.19 -12.90 -8.90
N TRP A 139 8.20 -12.99 -7.56
CA TRP A 139 8.91 -12.02 -6.71
C TRP A 139 9.80 -12.75 -5.71
N GLU A 140 10.96 -12.18 -5.44
CA GLU A 140 11.82 -12.60 -4.33
C GLU A 140 11.75 -11.55 -3.21
N ALA A 141 11.60 -12.01 -1.97
CA ALA A 141 11.74 -11.17 -0.79
C ALA A 141 13.07 -11.48 -0.12
N SER A 142 13.84 -10.44 0.19
CA SER A 142 15.05 -10.55 1.01
C SER A 142 14.95 -9.61 2.19
N ALA A 143 15.38 -10.06 3.38
CA ALA A 143 15.50 -9.20 4.54
C ALA A 143 16.89 -8.58 4.58
N GLN A 144 16.96 -7.25 4.61
CA GLN A 144 18.21 -6.48 4.65
C GLN A 144 18.07 -5.40 5.72
N GLY A 145 18.78 -5.54 6.85
CA GLY A 145 18.84 -4.50 7.89
C GLY A 145 17.48 -4.07 8.46
N GLY A 146 16.53 -5.00 8.62
CA GLY A 146 15.16 -4.67 9.09
C GLY A 146 14.19 -4.24 7.99
N VAL A 147 14.65 -4.15 6.74
CA VAL A 147 13.84 -3.86 5.56
C VAL A 147 13.63 -5.14 4.76
N THR A 148 12.38 -5.47 4.44
CA THR A 148 12.06 -6.42 3.39
C THR A 148 12.15 -5.72 2.03
N VAL A 149 13.04 -6.22 1.17
CA VAL A 149 13.21 -5.78 -0.21
C VAL A 149 12.56 -6.80 -1.12
N LEU A 150 11.57 -6.36 -1.89
CA LEU A 150 10.91 -7.17 -2.92
C LEU A 150 11.52 -6.86 -4.27
N ARG A 151 11.96 -7.88 -5.01
CA ARG A 151 12.48 -7.75 -6.37
C ARG A 151 11.71 -8.65 -7.31
N ARG A 152 11.52 -8.21 -8.56
CA ARG A 152 10.98 -9.09 -9.59
C ARG A 152 12.02 -10.15 -9.93
N LYS A 153 11.63 -11.42 -9.97
CA LYS A 153 12.50 -12.47 -10.49
C LYS A 153 12.72 -12.18 -11.97
N VAL A 154 13.97 -11.92 -12.34
CA VAL A 154 14.36 -11.89 -13.76
C VAL A 154 14.18 -13.32 -14.28
N PRO A 155 13.39 -13.57 -15.33
CA PRO A 155 13.32 -14.89 -15.92
C PRO A 155 14.73 -15.33 -16.29
N LYS A 156 15.17 -16.49 -15.78
CA LYS A 156 16.36 -17.12 -16.34
C LYS A 156 15.98 -17.57 -17.74
N LEU A 157 16.55 -16.90 -18.74
CA LEU A 157 16.47 -17.28 -20.15
C LEU A 157 17.10 -18.65 -20.37
#